data_AF-R5Y828-F1
#
_entry.id   AF-R5Y828-F1
#
_cell.length_a   1.000
_cell.length_b   1.000
_cell.length_c   1.000
_cell.angle_alpha   90.00
_cell.angle_beta   90.00
_cell.angle_gamma   90.00
#
_symmetry.space_group_name_H-M   'P 1'
#
loop_
_entity.id
_entity.type
_entity.pdbx_description
1 polymer ?
#
loop_
_entity_poly.entity_id
_entity_poly.type
_entity_poly.pdbx_seq_one_letter_code
_entity_poly.pdbx_strand_id
1 'polypeptide(L)'
;MKDYFKEIFELFANCLMILTLALSAHLLLSNVYHYIEVNKSYNYNLNESKTYISFKENVKEIENNINKVDVDNIKDINRRMTALTYKSKTEQCLNEIKTSDFYNLEKNSFKPADIYDYNKTFSSKINSYCTLLLEAEVTDAINKYNIKVNGYDAVKNNLIRARDDLSTDALRLENRLLFNSSYFWTTDTVRNTIYNYTSDVFFTNLSNYSRLTSVIEESSIWYVNEFGGNR
;
A
#
# COMPACT_ATOMS: atom_id res chain seq x y z
N MET A 1 30.29 13.75 59.89
CA MET A 1 29.02 14.07 59.19
C MET A 1 29.22 14.28 57.70
N LYS A 2 30.10 15.20 57.26
CA LYS A 2 30.35 15.45 55.83
C LYS A 2 30.84 14.20 55.07
N ASP A 3 31.76 13.44 55.64
CA ASP A 3 32.30 12.22 55.01
C ASP A 3 31.27 11.08 54.95
N TYR A 4 30.44 10.95 55.98
CA TYR A 4 29.32 10.00 56.00
C TYR A 4 28.29 10.30 54.89
N PHE A 5 27.92 11.57 54.70
CA PHE A 5 27.04 11.96 53.59
C PHE A 5 27.72 11.74 52.24
N LYS A 6 29.03 11.99 52.13
CA LYS A 6 29.78 11.74 50.89
C LYS A 6 29.76 10.27 50.50
N GLU A 7 29.99 9.35 51.44
CA GLU A 7 29.90 7.90 51.20
C GLU A 7 28.49 7.46 50.77
N ILE A 8 27.44 8.02 51.37
CA ILE A 8 26.04 7.73 50.97
C ILE A 8 25.75 8.24 49.56
N PHE A 9 26.19 9.46 49.21
CA PHE A 9 25.99 10.00 47.87
C PHE A 9 26.80 9.25 46.81
N GLU A 10 28.01 8.80 47.13
CA GLU A 10 28.81 7.93 46.26
C GLU A 10 28.13 6.57 46.05
N LEU A 11 27.58 5.95 47.11
CA LEU A 11 26.81 4.72 46.99
C LEU A 11 25.57 4.91 46.10
N PHE A 12 24.81 6.00 46.32
CA PHE A 12 23.62 6.31 45.54
C PHE A 12 23.96 6.57 44.07
N ALA A 13 25.02 7.33 43.79
CA ALA A 13 25.49 7.59 42.44
C ALA A 13 25.93 6.29 41.73
N ASN A 14 26.66 5.40 42.43
CA ASN A 14 27.05 4.11 41.89
C ASN A 14 25.85 3.21 41.59
N CYS A 15 24.85 3.15 42.49
CA CYS A 15 23.61 2.43 42.25
C CYS A 15 22.84 2.97 41.04
N LEU A 16 22.73 4.31 40.92
CA LEU A 16 22.05 4.96 39.80
C LEU A 16 22.79 4.73 38.48
N MET A 17 24.11 4.73 38.49
CA MET A 17 24.95 4.39 37.34
C MET A 17 24.74 2.93 36.92
N ILE A 18 24.73 1.98 37.86
CA ILE A 18 24.46 0.56 37.57
C ILE A 18 23.07 0.38 36.97
N LEU A 19 22.04 1.03 37.53
CA LEU A 19 20.68 0.97 37.00
C LEU A 19 20.59 1.55 35.59
N THR A 20 21.27 2.67 35.34
CA THR A 20 21.30 3.31 34.01
C THR A 20 22.01 2.43 32.99
N LEU A 21 23.12 1.79 33.37
CA LEU A 21 23.84 0.85 32.52
C LEU A 21 23.01 -0.41 32.25
N ALA A 22 22.34 -0.95 33.27
CA ALA A 22 21.48 -2.12 33.13
C ALA A 22 20.28 -1.84 32.22
N LEU A 23 19.63 -0.68 32.36
CA LEU A 23 18.53 -0.26 31.50
C LEU A 23 19.01 -0.03 30.06
N SER A 24 20.16 0.63 29.88
CA SER A 24 20.73 0.87 28.55
C SER A 24 21.12 -0.43 27.86
N ALA A 25 21.74 -1.36 28.58
CA ALA A 25 22.08 -2.69 28.06
C ALA A 25 20.82 -3.50 27.72
N HIS A 26 19.77 -3.43 28.56
CA HIS A 26 18.50 -4.07 28.28
C HIS A 26 17.84 -3.52 27.01
N LEU A 27 17.78 -2.18 26.85
CA LEU A 27 17.24 -1.54 25.65
C LEU A 27 18.07 -1.90 24.40
N LEU A 28 19.40 -1.94 24.51
CA LEU A 28 20.26 -2.31 23.40
C LEU A 28 20.05 -3.77 22.98
N LEU A 29 20.01 -4.70 23.94
CA LEU A 29 19.73 -6.11 23.67
C LEU A 29 18.33 -6.30 23.08
N SER A 30 17.31 -5.65 23.66
CA SER A 30 15.93 -5.72 23.14
C SER A 30 15.84 -5.22 21.69
N ASN A 31 16.50 -4.11 21.35
CA ASN A 31 16.58 -3.62 19.98
C ASN A 31 17.28 -4.60 19.02
N VAL A 32 18.37 -5.25 19.46
CA VAL A 32 19.07 -6.26 18.65
C VAL A 32 18.19 -7.48 18.39
N TYR A 33 17.50 -7.99 19.42
CA TYR A 33 16.57 -9.11 19.26
C TYR A 33 15.41 -8.75 18.33
N HIS A 34 14.79 -7.59 18.54
CA HIS A 34 13.73 -7.09 17.66
C HIS A 34 14.21 -6.93 16.21
N TYR A 35 15.43 -6.43 15.99
CA TYR A 35 16.03 -6.33 14.66
C TYR A 35 16.17 -7.70 13.96
N ILE A 36 16.55 -8.75 14.69
CA ILE A 36 16.66 -10.11 14.13
C ILE A 36 15.27 -10.64 13.75
N GLU A 37 14.26 -10.38 14.57
CA GLU A 37 12.88 -10.83 14.32
C GLU A 37 12.26 -10.16 13.08
N VAL A 38 12.37 -8.85 12.96
CA VAL A 38 11.85 -8.11 11.78
C VAL A 38 12.62 -8.42 10.49
N ASN A 39 13.77 -9.08 10.60
CA ASN A 39 14.56 -9.52 9.45
C ASN A 39 14.36 -10.99 9.09
N LYS A 40 13.54 -11.73 9.83
CA LYS A 40 13.26 -13.12 9.50
C LYS A 40 12.38 -13.17 8.24
N SER A 41 12.79 -13.99 7.28
CA SER A 41 12.08 -14.18 6.02
C SER A 41 10.98 -15.24 6.18
N TYR A 42 9.78 -14.93 5.68
CA TYR A 42 8.64 -15.84 5.61
C TYR A 42 8.51 -16.36 4.19
N ASN A 43 8.50 -17.69 4.01
CA ASN A 43 8.39 -18.28 2.68
C ASN A 43 6.92 -18.46 2.28
N TYR A 44 6.52 -17.94 1.13
CA TYR A 44 5.20 -18.13 0.54
C TYR A 44 5.29 -18.20 -0.98
N ASN A 45 4.60 -19.16 -1.60
CA ASN A 45 4.57 -19.29 -3.05
C ASN A 45 3.43 -18.43 -3.64
N LEU A 46 3.78 -17.22 -4.09
CA LEU A 46 2.82 -16.28 -4.68
C LEU A 46 2.21 -16.79 -5.99
N ASN A 47 2.94 -17.63 -6.72
CA ASN A 47 2.53 -18.11 -8.04
C ASN A 47 1.32 -19.06 -7.99
N GLU A 48 0.96 -19.57 -6.81
CA GLU A 48 -0.23 -20.40 -6.60
C GLU A 48 -1.43 -19.60 -6.03
N SER A 49 -1.20 -18.35 -5.64
CA SER A 49 -2.25 -17.50 -5.08
C SER A 49 -3.18 -16.99 -6.18
N LYS A 50 -4.44 -17.47 -6.17
CA LYS A 50 -5.49 -16.98 -7.08
C LYS A 50 -5.66 -15.46 -7.04
N THR A 51 -5.55 -14.86 -5.86
CA THR A 51 -5.68 -13.40 -5.68
C THR A 51 -4.52 -12.65 -6.33
N TYR A 52 -3.30 -13.18 -6.24
CA TYR A 52 -2.13 -12.57 -6.89
C TYR A 52 -2.16 -12.73 -8.41
N ILE A 53 -2.59 -13.89 -8.90
CA ILE A 53 -2.80 -14.13 -10.33
C ILE A 53 -3.85 -13.16 -10.87
N SER A 54 -5.02 -13.08 -10.24
CA SER A 54 -6.08 -12.14 -10.65
C SER A 54 -5.60 -10.70 -10.62
N PHE A 55 -4.91 -10.27 -9.56
CA PHE A 55 -4.29 -8.94 -9.53
C PHE A 55 -3.41 -8.66 -10.77
N LYS A 56 -2.52 -9.60 -11.12
CA LYS A 56 -1.65 -9.48 -12.30
C LYS A 56 -2.41 -9.48 -13.62
N GLU A 57 -3.47 -10.29 -13.72
CA GLU A 57 -4.34 -10.36 -14.89
C GLU A 57 -5.09 -9.04 -15.09
N ASN A 58 -5.72 -8.50 -14.04
CA ASN A 58 -6.43 -7.22 -14.10
C ASN A 58 -5.49 -6.08 -14.54
N VAL A 59 -4.24 -6.04 -14.07
CA VAL A 59 -3.25 -5.03 -14.54
C VAL A 59 -3.03 -5.13 -16.05
N LYS A 60 -2.92 -6.34 -16.60
CA LYS A 60 -2.78 -6.56 -18.05
C LYS A 60 -4.05 -6.18 -18.80
N GLU A 61 -5.22 -6.49 -18.25
CA GLU A 61 -6.50 -6.17 -18.87
C GLU A 61 -6.77 -4.66 -18.92
N ILE A 62 -6.45 -3.92 -17.85
CA ILE A 62 -6.50 -2.46 -17.83
C ILE A 62 -5.62 -1.89 -18.94
N GLU A 63 -4.36 -2.35 -19.04
CA GLU A 63 -3.42 -1.91 -20.06
C GLU A 63 -3.92 -2.22 -21.48
N ASN A 64 -4.47 -3.42 -21.69
CA ASN A 64 -5.07 -3.78 -22.97
C ASN A 64 -6.28 -2.89 -23.30
N ASN A 65 -7.15 -2.62 -22.34
CA ASN A 65 -8.36 -1.82 -22.55
C ASN A 65 -8.04 -0.37 -22.91
N ILE A 66 -7.11 0.28 -22.20
CA ILE A 66 -6.75 1.67 -22.54
C ILE A 66 -6.06 1.81 -23.90
N ASN A 67 -5.42 0.74 -24.38
CA ASN A 67 -4.77 0.70 -25.70
C ASN A 67 -5.73 0.33 -26.85
N LYS A 68 -6.91 -0.23 -26.56
CA LYS A 68 -7.95 -0.51 -27.58
C LYS A 68 -8.57 0.77 -28.16
N VAL A 69 -8.58 1.86 -27.39
CA VAL A 69 -9.16 3.13 -27.84
C VAL A 69 -8.12 3.91 -28.63
N ASP A 70 -8.36 4.06 -29.93
CA ASP A 70 -7.59 4.96 -30.78
C ASP A 70 -8.09 6.40 -30.58
N VAL A 71 -7.42 7.10 -29.67
CA VAL A 71 -7.79 8.45 -29.27
C VAL A 71 -7.60 9.46 -30.41
N ASP A 72 -6.70 9.19 -31.35
CA ASP A 72 -6.42 10.09 -32.48
C ASP A 72 -7.54 10.05 -33.53
N ASN A 73 -8.30 8.95 -33.58
CA ASN A 73 -9.47 8.82 -34.46
C ASN A 73 -10.75 9.47 -33.90
N ILE A 74 -10.73 9.99 -32.66
CA ILE A 74 -11.88 10.70 -32.08
C ILE A 74 -11.98 12.10 -32.70
N LYS A 75 -12.97 12.28 -33.59
CA LYS A 75 -13.19 13.54 -34.33
C LYS A 75 -13.54 14.73 -33.44
N ASP A 76 -14.29 14.50 -32.37
CA ASP A 76 -14.68 15.55 -31.43
C ASP A 76 -13.51 15.89 -30.50
N ILE A 77 -13.01 17.12 -30.60
CA ILE A 77 -11.84 17.58 -29.85
C ILE A 77 -12.05 17.49 -28.34
N ASN A 78 -13.24 17.82 -27.85
CA ASN A 78 -13.56 17.82 -26.42
C ASN A 78 -13.60 16.38 -25.89
N ARG A 79 -14.22 15.46 -26.63
CA ARG A 79 -14.22 14.02 -26.29
C ARG A 79 -12.82 13.44 -26.36
N ARG A 80 -12.03 13.82 -27.37
CA ARG A 80 -10.63 13.39 -27.51
C ARG A 80 -9.80 13.81 -26.31
N MET A 81 -9.93 15.07 -25.87
CA MET A 81 -9.19 15.57 -24.71
C MET A 81 -9.57 14.85 -23.40
N THR A 82 -10.85 14.53 -23.19
CA THR A 82 -11.27 13.73 -22.04
C THR A 82 -10.75 12.30 -22.11
N ALA A 83 -10.81 11.67 -23.30
CA ALA A 83 -10.26 10.33 -23.50
C ALA A 83 -8.75 10.28 -23.24
N LEU A 84 -7.99 11.26 -23.74
CA LEU A 84 -6.55 11.42 -23.46
C LEU A 84 -6.29 11.57 -21.97
N THR A 85 -7.11 12.36 -21.27
CA THR A 85 -6.98 12.56 -19.82
C THR A 85 -7.15 11.24 -19.08
N TYR A 86 -8.22 10.48 -19.38
CA TYR A 86 -8.45 9.16 -18.79
C TYR A 86 -7.27 8.22 -19.06
N LYS A 87 -6.85 8.11 -20.33
CA LYS A 87 -5.74 7.24 -20.73
C LYS A 87 -4.47 7.59 -19.97
N SER A 88 -4.07 8.87 -19.97
CA SER A 88 -2.85 9.34 -19.31
C SER A 88 -2.86 9.07 -17.79
N LYS A 89 -3.98 9.31 -17.11
CA LYS A 89 -4.08 9.07 -15.67
C LYS A 89 -4.11 7.58 -15.32
N THR A 90 -4.72 6.76 -16.18
CA THR A 90 -4.67 5.30 -16.02
C THR A 90 -3.26 4.75 -16.26
N GLU A 91 -2.53 5.27 -17.25
CA GLU A 91 -1.11 4.93 -17.48
C GLU A 91 -0.24 5.30 -16.29
N GLN A 92 -0.47 6.47 -15.67
CA GLN A 92 0.23 6.86 -14.44
C GLN A 92 -0.05 5.88 -13.29
N CYS A 93 -1.32 5.51 -13.07
CA CYS A 93 -1.67 4.49 -12.08
C CYS A 93 -0.97 3.15 -12.36
N LEU A 94 -1.01 2.67 -13.60
CA LEU A 94 -0.35 1.41 -13.99
C LEU A 94 1.16 1.48 -13.77
N ASN A 95 1.79 2.62 -14.05
CA ASN A 95 3.21 2.82 -13.80
C ASN A 95 3.55 2.73 -12.31
N GLU A 96 2.79 3.38 -11.44
CA GLU A 96 2.99 3.29 -9.98
C GLU A 96 2.80 1.85 -9.48
N ILE A 97 1.82 1.12 -10.00
CA ILE A 97 1.65 -0.30 -9.69
C ILE A 97 2.86 -1.11 -10.17
N LYS A 98 3.23 -1.00 -11.45
CA LYS A 98 4.27 -1.83 -12.08
C LYS A 98 5.66 -1.55 -11.55
N THR A 99 5.93 -0.35 -11.05
CA THR A 99 7.21 0.01 -10.42
C THR A 99 7.25 -0.31 -8.93
N SER A 100 6.12 -0.65 -8.31
CA SER A 100 6.09 -1.05 -6.90
C SER A 100 6.80 -2.38 -6.67
N ASP A 101 7.49 -2.46 -5.53
CA ASP A 101 8.14 -3.70 -5.10
C ASP A 101 7.12 -4.84 -4.92
N PHE A 102 5.87 -4.52 -4.55
CA PHE A 102 4.80 -5.50 -4.40
C PHE A 102 4.41 -6.13 -5.74
N TYR A 103 4.36 -5.36 -6.83
CA TYR A 103 4.14 -5.94 -8.16
C TYR A 103 5.35 -6.74 -8.61
N ASN A 104 6.57 -6.29 -8.36
CA ASN A 104 7.79 -6.98 -8.77
C ASN A 104 8.29 -8.00 -7.74
N LEU A 105 7.38 -8.60 -6.96
CA LEU A 105 7.70 -9.67 -6.02
C LEU A 105 8.21 -10.91 -6.78
N GLU A 106 9.51 -10.99 -6.99
CA GLU A 106 10.22 -12.20 -7.44
C GLU A 106 10.60 -13.12 -6.27
N LYS A 107 10.34 -12.69 -5.04
CA LYS A 107 10.76 -13.40 -3.84
C LYS A 107 9.69 -14.40 -3.41
N ASN A 108 10.10 -15.65 -3.23
CA ASN A 108 9.35 -16.65 -2.47
C ASN A 108 9.38 -16.36 -0.97
N SER A 109 9.95 -15.23 -0.54
CA SER A 109 9.98 -14.84 0.85
C SER A 109 9.93 -13.33 1.11
N PHE A 110 9.27 -12.94 2.19
CA PHE A 110 9.12 -11.55 2.60
C PHE A 110 9.43 -11.37 4.09
N LYS A 111 9.90 -10.18 4.46
CA LYS A 111 10.14 -9.77 5.85
C LYS A 111 9.04 -8.82 6.33
N PRO A 112 8.83 -8.68 7.65
CA PRO A 112 7.95 -7.66 8.21
C PRO A 112 8.20 -6.24 7.68
N ALA A 113 9.47 -5.86 7.51
CA ALA A 113 9.85 -4.55 6.96
C ALA A 113 9.35 -4.35 5.52
N ASP A 114 9.48 -5.38 4.67
CA ASP A 114 9.01 -5.34 3.29
C ASP A 114 7.49 -5.05 3.25
N ILE A 115 6.71 -5.68 4.14
CA ILE A 115 5.26 -5.47 4.20
C ILE A 115 4.89 -4.05 4.62
N TYR A 116 5.62 -3.49 5.58
CA TYR A 116 5.43 -2.10 5.99
C TYR A 116 5.63 -1.16 4.79
N ASP A 117 6.70 -1.36 4.02
CA ASP A 117 7.01 -0.56 2.84
C ASP A 117 5.97 -0.76 1.73
N TYR A 118 5.44 -1.98 1.55
CA TYR A 118 4.35 -2.26 0.61
C TYR A 118 3.06 -1.52 0.98
N ASN A 119 2.67 -1.55 2.25
CA ASN A 119 1.49 -0.84 2.73
C ASN A 119 1.64 0.68 2.58
N LYS A 120 2.81 1.21 2.96
CA LYS A 120 3.12 2.63 2.83
C LYS A 120 3.09 3.08 1.36
N THR A 121 3.67 2.31 0.46
CA THR A 121 3.66 2.60 -0.99
C THR A 121 2.23 2.56 -1.54
N PHE A 122 1.45 1.56 -1.12
CA PHE A 122 0.04 1.45 -1.52
C PHE A 122 -0.77 2.66 -1.07
N SER A 123 -0.70 3.00 0.21
CA SER A 123 -1.42 4.11 0.86
C SER A 123 -1.06 5.47 0.25
N SER A 124 0.25 5.79 0.23
CA SER A 124 0.72 7.13 -0.10
C SER A 124 0.74 7.44 -1.59
N LYS A 125 0.95 6.43 -2.44
CA LYS A 125 1.09 6.61 -3.89
C LYS A 125 -0.02 5.90 -4.64
N ILE A 126 -0.03 4.57 -4.62
CA ILE A 126 -0.84 3.79 -5.55
C ILE A 126 -2.32 4.13 -5.41
N ASN A 127 -2.89 4.09 -4.20
CA ASN A 127 -4.30 4.41 -3.99
C ASN A 127 -4.65 5.83 -4.46
N SER A 128 -3.79 6.80 -4.17
CA SER A 128 -3.96 8.21 -4.57
C SER A 128 -3.94 8.38 -6.09
N TYR A 129 -2.96 7.79 -6.80
CA TYR A 129 -2.88 7.90 -8.26
C TYR A 129 -4.01 7.14 -8.97
N CYS A 130 -4.37 5.99 -8.42
CA CYS A 130 -5.29 5.05 -9.05
C CYS A 130 -6.76 5.38 -8.82
N THR A 131 -7.13 5.93 -7.66
CA THR A 131 -8.53 6.28 -7.37
C THR A 131 -8.77 7.79 -7.37
N LEU A 132 -8.02 8.54 -6.57
CA LEU A 132 -8.25 9.98 -6.38
C LEU A 132 -7.92 10.79 -7.64
N LEU A 133 -6.70 10.66 -8.16
CA LEU A 133 -6.29 11.43 -9.33
C LEU A 133 -7.04 11.01 -10.58
N LEU A 134 -7.33 9.72 -10.75
CA LEU A 134 -8.14 9.23 -11.87
C LEU A 134 -9.56 9.80 -11.82
N GLU A 135 -10.24 9.74 -10.67
CA GLU A 135 -11.61 10.26 -10.53
C GLU A 135 -11.66 11.78 -10.71
N ALA A 136 -10.81 12.52 -10.01
CA ALA A 136 -10.83 13.98 -10.00
C ALA A 136 -10.52 14.55 -11.39
N GLU A 137 -9.46 14.09 -12.03
CA GLU A 137 -9.00 14.65 -13.31
C GLU A 137 -9.93 14.30 -14.47
N VAL A 138 -10.53 13.11 -14.44
CA VAL A 138 -11.52 12.72 -15.45
C VAL A 138 -12.83 13.49 -15.25
N THR A 139 -13.28 13.67 -14.00
CA THR A 139 -14.44 14.52 -13.68
C THR A 139 -14.19 15.96 -14.16
N ASP A 140 -13.02 16.52 -13.86
CA ASP A 140 -12.66 17.87 -14.26
C ASP A 140 -12.59 18.00 -15.78
N ALA A 141 -12.05 17.02 -16.49
CA ALA A 141 -12.04 17.00 -17.95
C ALA A 141 -13.47 16.94 -18.53
N ILE A 142 -14.35 16.09 -17.99
CA ILE A 142 -15.75 15.99 -18.42
C ILE A 142 -16.46 17.34 -18.27
N ASN A 143 -16.30 17.99 -17.12
CA ASN A 143 -16.92 19.27 -16.81
C ASN A 143 -16.33 20.41 -17.66
N LYS A 144 -15.01 20.50 -17.74
CA LYS A 144 -14.29 21.55 -18.47
C LYS A 144 -14.61 21.53 -19.96
N TYR A 145 -14.68 20.34 -20.56
CA TYR A 145 -14.97 20.18 -21.99
C TYR A 145 -16.46 20.01 -22.29
N ASN A 146 -17.31 20.04 -21.25
CA ASN A 146 -18.76 19.94 -21.32
C ASN A 146 -19.24 18.78 -22.20
N ILE A 147 -18.66 17.59 -22.00
CA ILE A 147 -19.02 16.40 -22.76
C ILE A 147 -20.11 15.59 -22.06
N LYS A 148 -21.02 15.02 -22.83
CA LYS A 148 -21.99 14.04 -22.32
C LYS A 148 -21.37 12.64 -22.39
N VAL A 149 -21.18 12.03 -21.23
CA VAL A 149 -20.72 10.64 -21.09
C VAL A 149 -21.76 9.80 -20.38
N ASN A 150 -21.91 8.53 -20.75
CA ASN A 150 -22.91 7.64 -20.16
C ASN A 150 -22.26 6.75 -19.10
N GLY A 151 -22.91 6.58 -17.95
CA GLY A 151 -22.47 5.63 -16.93
C GLY A 151 -21.25 6.05 -16.11
N TYR A 152 -20.66 7.22 -16.37
CA TYR A 152 -19.50 7.70 -15.60
C TYR A 152 -19.80 7.90 -14.12
N ASP A 153 -21.02 8.31 -13.74
CA ASP A 153 -21.40 8.47 -12.33
C ASP A 153 -21.25 7.17 -11.53
N ALA A 154 -21.55 6.02 -12.14
CA ALA A 154 -21.36 4.72 -11.50
C ALA A 154 -19.87 4.42 -11.31
N VAL A 155 -19.04 4.67 -12.34
CA VAL A 155 -17.59 4.51 -12.28
C VAL A 155 -16.98 5.40 -11.20
N LYS A 156 -17.33 6.69 -11.20
CA LYS A 156 -16.93 7.67 -10.19
C LYS A 156 -17.29 7.21 -8.79
N ASN A 157 -18.53 6.77 -8.56
CA ASN A 157 -18.95 6.28 -7.25
C ASN A 157 -18.24 5.00 -6.81
N ASN A 158 -17.83 4.13 -7.75
CA ASN A 158 -17.02 2.95 -7.45
C ASN A 158 -15.59 3.34 -7.07
N LEU A 159 -14.97 4.28 -7.81
CA LEU A 159 -13.63 4.80 -7.51
C LEU A 159 -13.59 5.49 -6.14
N ILE A 160 -14.58 6.31 -5.81
CA ILE A 160 -14.70 6.97 -4.49
C ILE A 160 -14.83 5.95 -3.36
N ARG A 161 -15.73 4.97 -3.52
CA ARG A 161 -15.90 3.91 -2.51
C ARG A 161 -14.63 3.08 -2.33
N ALA A 162 -13.96 2.74 -3.42
CA ALA A 162 -12.68 2.03 -3.36
C ALA A 162 -11.63 2.87 -2.62
N ARG A 163 -11.49 4.15 -2.96
CA ARG A 163 -10.56 5.06 -2.28
C ARG A 163 -10.76 5.07 -0.78
N ASP A 164 -12.00 5.26 -0.33
CA ASP A 164 -12.33 5.45 1.09
C ASP A 164 -12.12 4.15 1.88
N ASP A 165 -12.55 3.01 1.33
CA ASP A 165 -12.34 1.70 1.96
C ASP A 165 -10.85 1.33 2.01
N LEU A 166 -10.13 1.49 0.90
CA LEU A 166 -8.70 1.17 0.81
C LEU A 166 -7.85 2.08 1.69
N SER A 167 -8.22 3.35 1.84
CA SER A 167 -7.56 4.28 2.77
C SER A 167 -7.80 3.88 4.22
N THR A 168 -9.02 3.45 4.55
CA THR A 168 -9.37 2.97 5.89
C THR A 168 -8.58 1.71 6.25
N ASP A 169 -8.48 0.76 5.31
CA ASP A 169 -7.69 -0.44 5.50
C ASP A 169 -6.19 -0.14 5.60
N ALA A 170 -5.65 0.72 4.73
CA ALA A 170 -4.25 1.12 4.78
C ALA A 170 -3.88 1.79 6.11
N LEU A 171 -4.73 2.70 6.61
CA LEU A 171 -4.54 3.36 7.90
C LEU A 171 -4.65 2.38 9.07
N ARG A 172 -5.57 1.40 8.99
CA ARG A 172 -5.65 0.31 9.98
C ARG A 172 -4.36 -0.51 9.99
N LEU A 173 -3.77 -0.79 8.84
CA LEU A 173 -2.51 -1.52 8.73
C LEU A 173 -1.31 -0.69 9.24
N GLU A 174 -1.23 0.59 8.92
CA GLU A 174 -0.18 1.49 9.41
C GLU A 174 -0.21 1.60 10.95
N ASN A 175 -1.39 1.83 11.53
CA ASN A 175 -1.55 1.91 12.97
C ASN A 175 -1.18 0.59 13.66
N ARG A 176 -1.58 -0.56 13.10
CA ARG A 176 -1.23 -1.86 13.67
C ARG A 176 0.28 -2.14 13.64
N LEU A 177 1.01 -1.66 12.63
CA LEU A 177 2.46 -1.81 12.53
C LEU A 177 3.22 -0.96 13.57
N LEU A 178 2.68 0.21 13.94
CA LEU A 178 3.29 1.10 14.94
C LEU A 178 3.16 0.59 16.39
N PHE A 179 2.15 -0.23 16.70
CA PHE A 179 1.94 -0.77 18.06
C PHE A 179 2.85 -1.97 18.42
N ASN A 180 3.73 -2.42 17.52
CA ASN A 180 4.63 -3.55 17.81
C ASN A 180 5.91 -3.16 18.57
N SER A 181 6.09 -1.88 18.95
CA SER A 181 7.25 -1.39 19.69
C SER A 181 7.18 -1.67 21.20
N SER A 182 6.79 -2.89 21.58
CA SER A 182 6.76 -3.29 22.98
C SER A 182 8.08 -3.99 23.33
N TYR A 183 8.93 -3.34 24.14
CA TYR A 183 10.21 -3.85 24.63
C TYR A 183 10.01 -5.05 25.60
N PHE A 184 9.54 -6.19 25.08
CA PHE A 184 9.39 -7.43 25.84
C PHE A 184 10.37 -8.49 25.35
N TRP A 185 10.75 -9.40 26.25
CA TRP A 185 11.60 -10.55 25.92
C TRP A 185 10.85 -11.52 25.00
N THR A 186 11.56 -11.97 23.97
CA THR A 186 11.03 -12.81 22.89
C THR A 186 10.75 -14.23 23.40
N THR A 187 9.50 -14.67 23.37
CA THR A 187 9.09 -16.08 23.55
C THR A 187 8.69 -16.69 22.21
N ASP A 188 8.66 -18.01 22.09
CA ASP A 188 8.14 -18.71 20.90
C ASP A 188 6.70 -18.26 20.55
N THR A 189 5.92 -17.87 21.56
CA THR A 189 4.58 -17.30 21.41
C THR A 189 4.61 -15.93 20.72
N VAL A 190 5.52 -15.03 21.12
CA VAL A 190 5.69 -13.71 20.47
C VAL A 190 6.10 -13.89 19.01
N ARG A 191 7.00 -14.83 18.73
CA ARG A 191 7.45 -15.12 17.37
C ARG A 191 6.33 -15.64 16.45
N ASN A 192 5.48 -16.53 16.95
CA ASN A 192 4.32 -17.01 16.19
C ASN A 192 3.27 -15.91 15.99
N THR A 193 3.10 -15.00 16.97
CA THR A 193 2.24 -13.83 16.81
C THR A 193 2.76 -12.89 15.73
N ILE A 194 4.07 -12.61 15.68
CA ILE A 194 4.68 -11.79 14.62
C ILE A 194 4.53 -12.47 13.24
N TYR A 195 4.69 -13.80 13.17
CA TYR A 195 4.45 -14.57 11.94
C TYR A 195 3.01 -14.42 11.44
N ASN A 196 2.02 -14.74 12.30
CA ASN A 196 0.61 -14.67 11.93
C ASN A 196 0.23 -13.25 11.54
N TYR A 197 0.73 -12.26 12.30
CA TYR A 197 0.51 -10.86 12.02
C TYR A 197 1.08 -10.43 10.66
N THR A 198 2.34 -10.76 10.39
CA THR A 198 3.01 -10.41 9.13
C THR A 198 2.28 -11.04 7.95
N SER A 199 1.88 -12.31 8.09
CA SER A 199 1.07 -13.03 7.10
C SER A 199 -0.29 -12.36 6.87
N ASP A 200 -1.02 -12.00 7.92
CA ASP A 200 -2.34 -11.37 7.82
C ASP A 200 -2.27 -10.01 7.12
N VAL A 201 -1.26 -9.19 7.45
CA VAL A 201 -1.04 -7.90 6.79
C VAL A 201 -0.65 -8.10 5.32
N PHE A 202 0.17 -9.10 5.01
CA PHE A 202 0.50 -9.45 3.62
C PHE A 202 -0.76 -9.74 2.79
N PHE A 203 -1.63 -10.63 3.28
CA PHE A 203 -2.84 -11.02 2.57
C PHE A 203 -3.86 -9.89 2.50
N THR A 204 -3.93 -9.03 3.53
CA THR A 204 -4.76 -7.82 3.48
C THR A 204 -4.27 -6.87 2.39
N ASN A 205 -2.96 -6.63 2.31
CA ASN A 205 -2.37 -5.84 1.22
C ASN A 205 -2.69 -6.47 -0.14
N LEU A 206 -2.48 -7.78 -0.31
CA LEU A 206 -2.79 -8.46 -1.56
C LEU A 206 -4.26 -8.28 -1.98
N SER A 207 -5.18 -8.41 -1.02
CA SER A 207 -6.60 -8.16 -1.23
C SER A 207 -6.88 -6.71 -1.64
N ASN A 208 -6.19 -5.74 -1.03
CA ASN A 208 -6.32 -4.32 -1.36
C ASN A 208 -5.85 -4.02 -2.80
N TYR A 209 -4.71 -4.57 -3.22
CA TYR A 209 -4.22 -4.44 -4.59
C TYR A 209 -5.20 -5.06 -5.59
N SER A 210 -5.69 -6.28 -5.32
CA SER A 210 -6.66 -6.97 -6.19
C SER A 210 -7.97 -6.19 -6.32
N ARG A 211 -8.51 -5.68 -5.20
CA ARG A 211 -9.71 -4.86 -5.19
C ARG A 211 -9.53 -3.56 -5.96
N LEU A 212 -8.39 -2.89 -5.78
CA LEU A 212 -8.07 -1.67 -6.51
C LEU A 212 -8.03 -1.93 -8.03
N THR A 213 -7.31 -2.95 -8.47
CA THR A 213 -7.19 -3.25 -9.90
C THR A 213 -8.52 -3.69 -10.50
N SER A 214 -9.37 -4.40 -9.76
CA SER A 214 -10.72 -4.73 -10.23
C SER A 214 -11.57 -3.50 -10.51
N VAL A 215 -11.55 -2.49 -9.62
CA VAL A 215 -12.32 -1.25 -9.82
C VAL A 215 -11.78 -0.45 -11.02
N ILE A 216 -10.47 -0.45 -11.25
CA ILE A 216 -9.87 0.24 -12.39
C ILE A 216 -10.10 -0.50 -13.69
N GLU A 217 -10.14 -1.82 -13.65
CA GLU A 217 -10.53 -2.64 -14.79
C GLU A 217 -11.96 -2.33 -15.22
N GLU A 218 -12.93 -2.30 -14.29
CA GLU A 218 -14.31 -1.86 -14.55
C GLU A 218 -14.35 -0.46 -15.19
N SER A 219 -13.57 0.47 -14.64
CA SER A 219 -13.43 1.82 -15.19
C SER A 219 -12.84 1.79 -16.61
N SER A 220 -11.86 0.92 -16.88
CA SER A 220 -11.24 0.77 -18.21
C SER A 220 -12.20 0.18 -19.24
N ILE A 221 -13.11 -0.70 -18.82
CA ILE A 221 -14.19 -1.24 -19.66
C ILE A 221 -15.17 -0.12 -20.03
N TRP A 222 -15.56 0.72 -19.06
CA TRP A 222 -16.36 1.91 -19.35
C TRP A 222 -15.67 2.83 -20.36
N TYR A 223 -14.37 3.09 -20.19
CA TYR A 223 -13.59 3.91 -21.11
C TYR A 223 -13.63 3.37 -22.56
N VAL A 224 -13.44 2.06 -22.74
CA VAL A 224 -13.56 1.42 -24.05
C VAL A 224 -14.97 1.59 -24.63
N ASN A 225 -16.01 1.40 -23.81
CA ASN A 225 -17.40 1.51 -24.27
C ASN A 225 -17.79 2.95 -24.65
N GLU A 226 -17.28 3.95 -23.94
CA GLU A 226 -17.64 5.37 -24.16
C GLU A 226 -16.82 6.02 -25.27
N PHE A 227 -15.55 5.62 -25.45
CA PHE A 227 -14.61 6.27 -26.38
C PHE A 227 -14.12 5.37 -27.53
N GLY A 228 -14.33 4.06 -27.48
CA GLY A 228 -13.86 3.09 -28.48
C GLY A 228 -14.66 3.05 -29.79
N GLY A 229 -15.65 3.91 -29.97
CA GLY A 229 -16.33 4.09 -31.27
C GLY A 229 -17.39 3.03 -31.63
N ASN A 230 -17.79 2.15 -30.71
CA ASN A 230 -18.89 1.19 -30.93
C ASN A 230 -20.29 1.81 -30.68
N ARG A 231 -20.57 2.98 -31.27
CA ARG A 231 -21.93 3.54 -31.38
C ARG A 231 -22.11 4.29 -32.69
#